data_AF-A0AB39V559-F1
#
_entry.id   AF-A0AB39V559-F1
#
_cell.length_a   1.000
_cell.length_b   1.000
_cell.length_c   1.000
_cell.angle_alpha   90.00
_cell.angle_beta   90.00
_cell.angle_gamma   90.00
#
_symmetry.space_group_name_H-M   'P 1'
#
loop_
_entity.id
_entity.type
_entity.pdbx_description
1 polymer ?
#
loop_
_entity_poly.entity_id
_entity_poly.type
_entity_poly.pdbx_seq_one_letter_code
_entity_poly.pdbx_strand_id
1 'polypeptide(L)'
;MKKLIMLLVLLVSGISFSDTCKWIKKPNIFVTKEIELIKKSNLKGKVYCDVEHDFMTYYVGIDNLEVGLVYNMKGELNYENVSKLINDFENDILKLIPNNIPKKNKKNIPRYYTYRLYIFDEDKKDTFMLFKYILDTNTMDEDWKMYYNNEIFSEVDDEIVGILKRSGYDPTEDIIY
;
A
#
# COMPACT_ATOMS: atom_id res chain seq x y z
N MET A 1 0.93 3.44 -52.53
CA MET A 1 1.92 2.94 -51.56
C MET A 1 1.55 3.48 -50.18
N LYS A 2 0.97 2.62 -49.33
CA LYS A 2 0.48 2.98 -47.99
C LYS A 2 1.68 3.07 -47.03
N LYS A 3 1.96 4.24 -46.46
CA LYS A 3 2.90 4.38 -45.35
C LYS A 3 2.14 4.14 -44.04
N LEU A 4 2.32 2.96 -43.48
CA LEU A 4 1.85 2.61 -42.14
C LEU A 4 2.77 3.35 -41.15
N ILE A 5 2.25 4.35 -40.44
CA ILE A 5 2.96 4.98 -39.32
C ILE A 5 2.89 3.98 -38.17
N MET A 6 3.99 3.27 -37.94
CA MET A 6 4.16 2.38 -36.81
C MET A 6 4.26 3.25 -35.55
N LEU A 7 3.17 3.37 -34.80
CA LEU A 7 3.17 4.01 -33.49
C LEU A 7 4.03 3.13 -32.58
N LEU A 8 5.23 3.60 -32.26
CA LEU A 8 6.11 2.95 -31.29
C LEU A 8 5.45 3.14 -29.92
N VAL A 9 4.72 2.11 -29.47
CA VAL A 9 4.26 2.03 -28.10
C VAL A 9 5.52 1.99 -27.24
N LEU A 10 5.79 3.09 -26.54
CA LEU A 10 6.72 3.12 -25.42
C LEU A 10 6.22 2.09 -24.41
N LEU A 11 6.78 0.88 -24.49
CA LEU A 11 6.80 -0.07 -23.38
C LEU A 11 7.56 0.63 -22.26
N VAL A 12 6.82 1.38 -21.44
CA VAL A 12 7.26 1.65 -20.08
C VAL A 12 7.37 0.26 -19.48
N SER A 13 8.58 -0.27 -19.43
CA SER A 13 8.94 -1.47 -18.68
C SER A 13 8.79 -1.13 -17.19
N GLY A 14 7.54 -0.87 -16.78
CA GLY A 14 7.15 -1.04 -15.39
C GLY A 14 7.32 -2.52 -15.15
N ILE A 15 8.31 -2.86 -14.32
CA ILE A 15 8.65 -4.23 -13.97
C ILE A 15 7.33 -4.95 -13.66
N SER A 16 7.12 -6.04 -14.38
CA SER A 16 6.00 -6.94 -14.18
C SER A 16 6.21 -7.62 -12.83
N PHE A 17 5.82 -6.94 -11.76
CA PHE A 17 5.61 -7.57 -10.46
C PHE A 17 4.41 -8.55 -10.51
N SER A 18 3.68 -8.66 -11.63
CA SER A 18 2.38 -9.34 -11.67
C SER A 18 2.37 -10.76 -12.23
N ASP A 19 3.39 -11.18 -13.00
CA ASP A 19 3.26 -12.46 -13.73
C ASP A 19 3.41 -13.70 -12.83
N THR A 20 3.98 -13.56 -11.63
CA THR A 20 4.15 -14.65 -10.66
C THR A 20 3.29 -14.53 -9.41
N CYS A 21 2.70 -13.37 -9.16
CA CYS A 21 1.99 -13.09 -7.91
C CYS A 21 0.54 -13.56 -7.95
N LYS A 22 0.08 -14.15 -6.86
CA LYS A 22 -1.23 -14.79 -6.76
C LYS A 22 -2.01 -14.26 -5.56
N TRP A 23 -3.32 -14.30 -5.64
CA TRP A 23 -4.15 -14.08 -4.44
C TRP A 23 -4.06 -15.30 -3.53
N ILE A 24 -4.17 -15.08 -2.22
CA ILE A 24 -4.16 -16.18 -1.25
C ILE A 24 -5.20 -17.24 -1.61
N LYS A 25 -4.86 -18.52 -1.38
CA LYS A 25 -5.78 -19.64 -1.68
C LYS A 25 -6.86 -19.71 -0.62
N LYS A 26 -8.13 -19.79 -1.06
CA LYS A 26 -9.32 -19.92 -0.18
C LYS A 26 -9.42 -18.78 0.85
N PRO A 27 -9.48 -17.51 0.41
CA PRO A 27 -9.62 -16.38 1.32
C PRO A 27 -10.91 -16.51 2.14
N ASN A 28 -10.87 -16.03 3.39
CA ASN A 28 -12.09 -15.87 4.16
C ASN A 28 -12.96 -14.73 3.57
N ILE A 29 -14.15 -14.53 4.13
CA ILE A 29 -15.09 -13.53 3.60
C ILE A 29 -14.54 -12.10 3.62
N PHE A 30 -13.76 -11.73 4.63
CA PHE A 30 -13.23 -10.36 4.76
C PHE A 30 -12.12 -10.10 3.75
N VAL A 31 -11.17 -11.04 3.62
CA VAL A 31 -10.16 -10.97 2.56
C VAL A 31 -10.82 -10.97 1.17
N THR A 32 -11.85 -11.80 0.96
CA THR A 32 -12.59 -11.81 -0.31
C THR A 32 -13.20 -10.44 -0.61
N LYS A 33 -13.77 -9.77 0.40
CA LYS A 33 -14.36 -8.43 0.24
C LYS A 33 -13.33 -7.35 0.01
N GLU A 34 -12.15 -7.46 0.62
CA GLU A 34 -11.04 -6.56 0.37
C GLU A 34 -10.53 -6.69 -1.08
N ILE A 35 -10.32 -7.93 -1.54
CA ILE A 35 -9.94 -8.22 -2.94
C ILE A 35 -10.98 -7.67 -3.92
N GLU A 36 -12.27 -7.77 -3.59
CA GLU A 36 -13.35 -7.18 -4.40
C GLU A 36 -13.27 -5.64 -4.46
N LEU A 37 -12.93 -4.96 -3.35
CA LEU A 37 -12.72 -3.50 -3.33
C LEU A 37 -11.53 -3.11 -4.19
N ILE A 38 -10.39 -3.78 -4.01
CA ILE A 38 -9.17 -3.54 -4.80
C ILE A 38 -9.45 -3.68 -6.29
N LYS A 39 -10.08 -4.79 -6.72
CA LYS A 39 -10.34 -5.07 -8.15
C LYS A 39 -11.31 -4.08 -8.79
N LYS A 40 -12.21 -3.46 -8.00
CA LYS A 40 -13.17 -2.47 -8.48
C LYS A 40 -12.62 -1.04 -8.41
N SER A 41 -11.59 -0.83 -7.60
CA SER A 41 -10.99 0.49 -7.38
C SER A 41 -9.96 0.77 -8.45
N ASN A 42 -10.01 1.98 -9.02
CA ASN A 42 -8.91 2.48 -9.83
C ASN A 42 -7.84 3.06 -8.88
N LEU A 43 -7.01 2.16 -8.35
CA LEU A 43 -5.90 2.52 -7.46
C LEU A 43 -4.73 3.06 -8.28
N LYS A 44 -4.00 4.02 -7.73
CA LYS A 44 -2.75 4.49 -8.33
C LYS A 44 -1.61 3.52 -8.00
N GLY A 45 -1.59 3.01 -6.76
CA GLY A 45 -0.71 1.94 -6.32
C GLY A 45 -1.13 0.59 -6.89
N LYS A 46 -0.17 -0.34 -7.01
CA LYS A 46 -0.45 -1.76 -7.28
C LYS A 46 -0.41 -2.52 -5.96
N VAL A 47 -1.08 -3.66 -5.87
CA VAL A 47 -0.94 -4.50 -4.67
C VAL A 47 0.49 -5.03 -4.59
N TYR A 48 1.12 -4.85 -3.44
CA TYR A 48 2.45 -5.37 -3.14
C TYR A 48 2.43 -6.90 -3.21
N CYS A 49 3.50 -7.45 -3.75
CA CYS A 49 3.70 -8.89 -3.81
C CYS A 49 4.80 -9.27 -2.85
N ASP A 50 4.46 -10.11 -1.87
CA ASP A 50 5.38 -10.53 -0.83
C ASP A 50 6.41 -11.55 -1.33
N VAL A 51 7.32 -11.93 -0.43
CA VAL A 51 8.37 -12.92 -0.68
C VAL A 51 7.84 -14.33 -1.00
N GLU A 52 6.59 -14.66 -0.69
CA GLU A 52 5.92 -15.93 -1.02
C GLU A 52 5.16 -15.87 -2.36
N HIS A 53 5.30 -14.76 -3.08
CA HIS A 53 4.56 -14.43 -4.29
C HIS A 53 3.04 -14.38 -4.08
N ASP A 54 2.61 -14.01 -2.88
CA ASP A 54 1.21 -13.70 -2.61
C ASP A 54 0.99 -12.17 -2.63
N PHE A 55 -0.14 -11.76 -3.18
CA PHE A 55 -0.58 -10.37 -3.04
C PHE A 55 -0.90 -10.10 -1.58
N MET A 56 -0.27 -9.07 -1.02
CA MET A 56 -0.44 -8.68 0.38
C MET A 56 -1.85 -8.15 0.61
N THR A 57 -2.76 -9.07 0.86
CA THR A 57 -4.18 -8.87 1.17
C THR A 57 -4.63 -10.10 1.96
N TYR A 58 -4.21 -10.17 3.22
CA TYR A 58 -4.41 -11.34 4.09
C TYR A 58 -4.32 -10.94 5.56
N TYR A 59 -4.60 -11.90 6.45
CA TYR A 59 -4.51 -11.67 7.89
C TYR A 59 -3.07 -11.81 8.38
N VAL A 60 -2.64 -10.88 9.23
CA VAL A 60 -1.40 -11.00 10.01
C VAL A 60 -1.77 -11.01 11.48
N GLY A 61 -1.53 -12.15 12.15
CA GLY A 61 -1.97 -12.35 13.53
C GLY A 61 -3.50 -12.49 13.66
N ILE A 62 -4.04 -11.99 14.78
CA ILE A 62 -5.47 -12.09 15.10
C ILE A 62 -6.15 -10.76 14.81
N ASP A 63 -7.29 -10.80 14.13
CA ASP A 63 -8.17 -9.65 13.85
C ASP A 63 -7.54 -8.47 13.09
N ASN A 64 -6.39 -8.66 12.44
CA ASN A 64 -5.74 -7.64 11.61
C ASN A 64 -5.63 -8.11 10.15
N LEU A 65 -6.35 -7.43 9.26
CA LEU A 65 -6.26 -7.64 7.81
C LEU A 65 -5.27 -6.63 7.25
N GLU A 66 -4.25 -7.09 6.54
CA GLU A 66 -3.24 -6.22 5.95
C GLU A 66 -3.37 -6.10 4.44
N VAL A 67 -3.15 -4.89 3.92
CA VAL A 67 -3.05 -4.59 2.48
C VAL A 67 -1.76 -3.84 2.20
N GLY A 68 -0.90 -4.39 1.34
CA GLY A 68 0.29 -3.70 0.86
C GLY A 68 0.03 -3.05 -0.50
N LEU A 69 0.41 -1.78 -0.67
CA LEU A 69 0.36 -1.07 -1.94
C LEU A 69 1.77 -0.58 -2.33
N VAL A 70 2.21 -0.91 -3.53
CA VAL A 70 3.50 -0.48 -4.09
C VAL A 70 3.31 0.65 -5.12
N TYR A 71 4.16 1.66 -5.01
CA TYR A 71 4.22 2.82 -5.89
C TYR A 71 5.60 2.91 -6.54
N ASN A 72 5.66 3.38 -7.78
CA ASN A 72 6.95 3.68 -8.41
C ASN A 72 7.43 5.05 -7.92
N MET A 73 8.64 5.09 -7.36
CA MET A 73 9.30 6.34 -7.03
C MET A 73 10.40 6.62 -8.05
N LYS A 74 10.58 7.89 -8.39
CA LYS A 74 11.70 8.36 -9.21
C LYS A 74 12.44 9.45 -8.46
N GLY A 75 13.76 9.31 -8.38
CA GLY A 75 14.61 10.24 -7.64
C GLY A 75 14.60 10.01 -6.13
N GLU A 76 15.24 10.92 -5.41
CA GLU A 76 15.50 10.79 -3.98
C GLU A 76 14.26 11.02 -3.11
N LEU A 77 14.31 10.49 -1.88
CA LEU A 77 13.34 10.76 -0.82
C LEU A 77 13.52 12.20 -0.32
N ASN A 78 12.78 13.13 -0.94
CA ASN A 78 12.65 14.50 -0.50
C ASN A 78 11.20 14.81 -0.10
N TYR A 79 10.97 15.97 0.52
CA TYR A 79 9.65 16.37 1.02
C TYR A 79 8.56 16.35 -0.07
N GLU A 80 8.87 16.86 -1.26
CA GLU A 80 7.90 16.94 -2.36
C GLU A 80 7.46 15.54 -2.83
N ASN A 81 8.43 14.65 -3.06
CA ASN A 81 8.17 13.27 -3.48
C ASN A 81 7.42 12.49 -2.42
N VAL A 82 7.83 12.59 -1.15
CA VAL A 82 7.18 11.91 -0.02
C VAL A 82 5.75 12.41 0.18
N SER A 83 5.53 13.74 0.16
CA SER A 83 4.19 14.32 0.33
C SER A 83 3.23 13.85 -0.77
N LYS A 84 3.71 13.79 -2.02
CA LYS A 84 2.92 13.26 -3.14
C LYS A 84 2.57 11.78 -2.97
N LEU A 85 3.52 10.95 -2.54
CA LEU A 85 3.30 9.52 -2.27
C LEU A 85 2.27 9.32 -1.17
N ILE A 86 2.37 10.05 -0.06
CA ILE A 86 1.40 10.02 1.04
C ILE A 86 0.01 10.36 0.51
N ASN A 87 -0.15 11.47 -0.22
CA ASN A 87 -1.45 11.86 -0.75
C ASN A 87 -2.03 10.82 -1.73
N ASP A 88 -1.20 10.24 -2.61
CA ASP A 88 -1.65 9.18 -3.50
C ASP A 88 -2.12 7.93 -2.74
N PHE A 89 -1.37 7.55 -1.70
CA PHE A 89 -1.67 6.41 -0.86
C PHE A 89 -2.93 6.62 -0.02
N GLU A 90 -3.08 7.76 0.64
CA GLU A 90 -4.27 8.11 1.42
C GLU A 90 -5.53 8.08 0.55
N ASN A 91 -5.46 8.64 -0.67
CA ASN A 91 -6.56 8.58 -1.63
C ASN A 91 -6.91 7.15 -2.06
N ASP A 92 -5.93 6.24 -2.11
CA ASP A 92 -6.16 4.85 -2.45
C ASP A 92 -6.75 4.06 -1.27
N ILE A 93 -6.22 4.17 -0.05
CA ILE A 93 -6.71 3.43 1.12
C ILE A 93 -8.11 3.88 1.54
N LEU A 94 -8.50 5.13 1.30
CA LEU A 94 -9.89 5.58 1.52
C LEU A 94 -10.90 4.80 0.67
N LYS A 95 -10.52 4.32 -0.53
CA LYS A 95 -11.37 3.48 -1.39
C LYS A 95 -11.46 2.03 -0.88
N LEU A 96 -10.52 1.64 -0.03
CA LEU A 96 -10.36 0.29 0.50
C LEU A 96 -10.97 0.12 1.90
N ILE A 97 -11.48 1.19 2.51
CA ILE A 97 -12.24 1.09 3.75
C ILE A 97 -13.38 0.06 3.57
N PRO A 98 -13.53 -0.94 4.48
CA PRO A 98 -14.37 -2.13 4.30
C PRO A 98 -15.89 -1.82 4.42
N ASN A 99 -16.42 -1.06 3.48
CA ASN A 99 -17.82 -0.63 3.42
C ASN A 99 -18.74 -1.64 2.71
N ASN A 100 -18.18 -2.68 2.10
CA ASN A 100 -18.88 -3.70 1.32
C ASN A 100 -19.15 -5.01 2.12
N ILE A 101 -18.94 -4.99 3.43
CA ILE A 101 -19.17 -6.16 4.31
C ILE A 101 -20.67 -6.41 4.51
N PRO A 102 -21.19 -7.62 4.21
CA PRO A 102 -22.60 -7.96 4.43
C PRO A 102 -23.02 -7.79 5.90
N LYS A 103 -24.26 -7.32 6.15
CA LYS A 103 -24.79 -7.10 7.51
C LYS A 103 -24.61 -8.31 8.45
N LYS A 104 -24.82 -9.53 7.94
CA LYS A 104 -24.66 -10.79 8.71
C LYS A 104 -23.23 -11.04 9.22
N ASN A 105 -22.23 -10.41 8.59
CA ASN A 105 -20.81 -10.58 8.89
C ASN A 105 -20.22 -9.42 9.70
N LYS A 106 -20.97 -8.32 9.91
CA LYS A 106 -20.46 -7.11 10.58
C LYS A 106 -19.94 -7.36 12.00
N LYS A 107 -20.51 -8.32 12.74
CA LYS A 107 -20.07 -8.66 14.11
C LYS A 107 -18.67 -9.27 14.17
N ASN A 108 -18.17 -9.80 13.05
CA ASN A 108 -16.90 -10.52 12.98
C ASN A 108 -15.90 -9.79 12.08
N ILE A 109 -16.15 -8.51 11.74
CA ILE A 109 -15.21 -7.73 10.95
C ILE A 109 -13.86 -7.71 11.67
N PRO A 110 -12.72 -7.84 10.97
CA PRO A 110 -11.44 -7.67 11.62
C PRO A 110 -11.39 -6.31 12.31
N ARG A 111 -10.86 -6.32 13.54
CA ARG A 111 -10.73 -5.12 14.35
C ARG A 111 -9.82 -4.11 13.69
N TYR A 112 -8.74 -4.57 13.06
CA TYR A 112 -7.75 -3.72 12.45
C TYR A 112 -7.65 -3.97 10.96
N TYR A 113 -7.50 -2.87 10.21
CA TYR A 113 -7.02 -2.90 8.83
C TYR A 113 -5.70 -2.15 8.79
N THR A 114 -4.63 -2.84 8.44
CA THR A 114 -3.30 -2.26 8.29
C THR A 114 -3.01 -2.08 6.81
N TYR A 115 -2.69 -0.86 6.39
CA TYR A 115 -2.28 -0.55 5.03
C TYR A 115 -0.81 -0.15 5.04
N ARG A 116 -0.04 -0.71 4.12
CA ARG A 116 1.40 -0.44 4.01
C ARG A 116 1.72 0.17 2.65
N LEU A 117 2.44 1.29 2.67
CA LEU A 117 2.96 1.95 1.49
C LEU A 117 4.38 1.44 1.23
N TYR A 118 4.54 0.73 0.13
CA TYR A 118 5.82 0.32 -0.42
C TYR A 118 6.21 1.22 -1.60
N ILE A 119 7.49 1.50 -1.75
CA ILE A 119 8.05 2.08 -2.96
C ILE A 119 8.91 1.07 -3.67
N PHE A 120 8.85 1.06 -4.99
CA PHE A 120 9.90 0.47 -5.80
C PHE A 120 10.93 1.55 -6.13
N ASP A 121 12.17 1.35 -5.67
CA ASP A 121 13.32 2.17 -5.99
C ASP A 121 13.97 1.65 -7.28
N GLU A 122 13.83 2.43 -8.35
CA GLU A 122 14.37 2.06 -9.66
C GLU A 122 15.90 1.94 -9.68
N ASP A 123 16.61 2.66 -8.81
CA ASP A 123 18.07 2.69 -8.77
C ASP A 123 18.61 1.48 -7.99
N LYS A 124 18.00 1.18 -6.84
CA LYS A 124 18.36 0.01 -6.02
C LYS A 124 17.80 -1.31 -6.56
N LYS A 125 16.85 -1.24 -7.50
CA LYS A 125 16.09 -2.40 -8.02
C LYS A 125 15.42 -3.21 -6.90
N ASP A 126 14.95 -2.52 -5.88
CA ASP A 126 14.41 -3.12 -4.67
C ASP A 126 13.17 -2.38 -4.17
N THR A 127 12.41 -3.02 -3.28
CA THR A 127 11.17 -2.49 -2.72
C THR A 127 11.33 -2.21 -1.23
N PHE A 128 10.90 -1.02 -0.79
CA PHE A 128 11.01 -0.59 0.60
C PHE A 128 9.66 -0.16 1.15
N MET A 129 9.32 -0.61 2.35
CA MET A 129 8.17 -0.09 3.08
C MET A 129 8.52 1.29 3.64
N LEU A 130 7.73 2.31 3.33
CA LEU A 130 7.91 3.66 3.86
C LEU A 130 6.94 3.99 4.98
N PHE A 131 5.67 3.63 4.82
CA PHE A 131 4.61 4.02 5.74
C PHE A 131 3.67 2.87 6.06
N LYS A 132 3.10 2.92 7.27
CA LYS A 132 2.09 2.00 7.76
C LYS A 132 0.95 2.78 8.40
N TYR A 133 -0.27 2.45 8.03
CA TYR A 133 -1.50 3.08 8.52
C TYR A 133 -2.39 2.00 9.11
N ILE A 134 -2.90 2.21 10.32
CA ILE A 134 -3.80 1.26 10.98
C ILE A 134 -5.15 1.93 11.25
N LEU A 135 -6.21 1.34 10.71
CA LEU A 135 -7.60 1.69 10.98
C LEU A 135 -8.18 0.73 12.03
N ASP A 136 -8.70 1.25 13.14
CA ASP A 136 -9.56 0.48 14.08
C ASP A 136 -11.02 0.58 13.63
N THR A 137 -11.62 -0.56 13.28
CA THR A 137 -13.00 -0.63 12.76
C THR A 137 -14.06 -0.36 13.81
N ASN A 138 -13.69 -0.24 15.09
CA ASN A 138 -14.62 0.19 16.15
C ASN A 138 -14.75 1.71 16.25
N THR A 139 -13.77 2.47 15.74
CA THR A 139 -13.70 3.94 15.82
C THR A 139 -13.46 4.53 14.43
N MET A 140 -14.21 4.04 13.42
CA MET A 140 -13.97 4.33 11.99
C MET A 140 -13.93 5.82 11.61
N ASP A 141 -14.39 6.71 12.50
CA ASP A 141 -14.48 8.14 12.26
C ASP A 141 -13.24 8.94 12.74
N GLU A 142 -12.38 8.41 13.62
CA GLU A 142 -11.32 9.21 14.26
C GLU A 142 -10.09 8.33 14.60
N ASP A 143 -8.90 8.69 14.10
CA ASP A 143 -7.59 8.10 14.46
C ASP A 143 -7.14 6.86 13.67
N TRP A 144 -6.68 7.13 12.45
CA TRP A 144 -5.66 6.32 11.82
C TRP A 144 -4.37 6.42 12.64
N LYS A 145 -3.79 5.28 13.04
CA LYS A 145 -2.42 5.27 13.57
C LYS A 145 -1.45 5.24 12.41
N MET A 146 -0.64 6.27 12.30
CA MET A 146 0.27 6.48 11.18
C MET A 146 1.71 6.27 11.64
N TYR A 147 2.47 5.55 10.83
CA TYR A 147 3.87 5.24 11.12
C TYR A 147 4.74 5.43 9.90
N TYR A 148 5.99 5.84 10.12
CA TYR A 148 7.04 5.87 9.11
C TYR A 148 8.15 4.86 9.45
N ASN A 149 8.77 4.28 8.42
CA ASN A 149 9.89 3.35 8.58
C ASN A 149 11.11 4.09 9.15
N ASN A 150 11.49 3.75 10.38
CA ASN A 150 12.57 4.46 11.06
C ASN A 150 13.94 4.20 10.44
N GLU A 151 14.21 2.98 9.97
CA GLU A 151 15.46 2.64 9.27
C GLU A 151 15.65 3.54 8.05
N ILE A 152 14.66 3.59 7.15
CA ILE A 152 14.72 4.41 5.91
C ILE A 152 14.87 5.89 6.25
N PHE A 153 14.00 6.41 7.13
CA PHE A 153 13.96 7.85 7.41
C PHE A 153 15.08 8.33 8.34
N SER A 154 15.83 7.43 8.97
CA SER A 154 17.05 7.79 9.72
C SER A 154 18.22 8.20 8.82
N GLU A 155 18.17 7.83 7.54
CA GLU A 155 19.18 8.18 6.53
C GLU A 155 18.78 9.39 5.67
N VAL A 156 17.59 9.96 5.91
CA VAL A 156 17.00 11.07 5.15
C VAL A 156 17.12 12.38 5.94
N ASP A 157 16.96 13.52 5.26
CA ASP A 157 16.99 14.86 5.88
C ASP A 157 16.08 14.96 7.12
N ASP A 158 16.66 15.44 8.23
CA ASP A 158 16.00 15.66 9.52
C ASP A 158 14.74 16.53 9.41
N GLU A 159 14.68 17.44 8.42
CA GLU A 159 13.52 18.28 8.17
C GLU A 159 12.27 17.44 7.85
N ILE A 160 12.41 16.41 7.02
CA ILE A 160 11.30 15.54 6.60
C ILE A 160 10.79 14.74 7.81
N VAL A 161 11.70 14.18 8.61
CA VAL A 161 11.36 13.48 9.84
C VAL A 161 10.63 14.40 10.82
N GLY A 162 11.10 15.63 10.96
CA GLY A 162 10.46 16.66 11.78
C GLY A 162 9.04 17.01 11.31
N ILE A 163 8.80 17.03 9.99
CA ILE A 163 7.45 17.23 9.44
C ILE A 163 6.56 16.02 9.74
N LEU A 164 7.00 14.79 9.45
CA LEU A 164 6.22 13.57 9.71
C LEU A 164 5.77 13.48 11.17
N LYS A 165 6.67 13.72 12.12
CA LYS A 165 6.35 13.73 13.56
C LYS A 165 5.30 14.78 13.91
N ARG A 166 5.43 16.00 13.38
CA ARG A 166 4.43 17.08 13.60
C ARG A 166 3.07 16.77 12.97
N SER A 167 3.07 15.97 11.90
CA SER A 167 1.86 15.46 11.24
C SER A 167 1.27 14.22 11.92
N GLY A 168 1.82 13.77 13.05
CA GLY A 168 1.26 12.68 13.85
C GLY A 168 1.73 11.27 13.48
N TYR A 169 2.85 11.15 12.76
CA TYR A 169 3.45 9.85 12.45
C TYR A 169 4.45 9.46 13.52
N ASP A 170 4.34 8.22 14.00
CA ASP A 170 5.30 7.61 14.90
C ASP A 170 6.36 6.80 14.12
N PRO A 171 7.61 6.73 14.58
CA PRO A 171 8.58 5.79 14.00
C PRO A 171 8.14 4.33 14.22
N THR A 172 8.47 3.46 13.27
CA THR A 172 8.32 2.01 13.45
C THR A 172 9.51 1.24 12.86
N GLU A 173 9.87 0.15 13.53
CA GLU A 173 10.80 -0.89 13.05
C GLU A 173 10.04 -2.11 12.50
N ASP A 174 8.70 -2.06 12.47
CA ASP A 174 7.86 -3.15 11.97
C ASP A 174 7.87 -3.19 10.44
N ILE A 175 8.94 -3.76 9.89
CA ILE A 175 9.15 -3.91 8.45
C ILE A 175 8.75 -5.34 8.05
N ILE A 176 7.69 -5.45 7.25
CA ILE A 176 7.28 -6.70 6.61
C ILE A 176 7.79 -6.66 5.18
N TYR A 177 8.70 -7.57 4.84
CA TYR A 177 9.26 -7.76 3.50
C TYR A 177 8.52 -8.87 2.75
#